data_AF-A0A2T9ZHG6-F1
#
_entry.id   AF-A0A2T9ZHG6-F1
#
_cell.length_a   1.000
_cell.length_b   1.000
_cell.length_c   1.000
_cell.angle_alpha   90.00
_cell.angle_beta   90.00
_cell.angle_gamma   90.00
#
_symmetry.space_group_name_H-M   'P 1'
#
loop_
_entity.id
_entity.type
_entity.pdbx_description
1 polymer ?
#
loop_
_entity_poly.entity_id
_entity_poly.type
_entity_poly.pdbx_seq_one_letter_code
_entity_poly.pdbx_strand_id
1 'polypeptide(L)'
;MLTSKFTGFIPNNFGLYRELSPLNLTRSKNLYFKTYLHSQLVYSTNKLYSTSKGTISKTQNQKANAETKSETVPLSPETINQLYLNYSSLNNDKKRVSIIGSEKNIKRLDSIVKNSRGLGDEIQVFLSTKKEELKSEIKSCTIEEEEKRKRIALTKSIKEKMEEIKINLINMEMKKKIMKEKKKKEANIEKKLNRKNRLIIPPSTRKLSVFSFFSKEFFNSIEKPQKPDEKKNTEIFKNAASRWVSLDPKEKARYQKLAANANLERIQKAKEWWANADLELIKLENKRRKKLNIERKALGKRPLAKIKNPFKIKNPSRTLTFSSSFTNFIKYVYSKKLVSGNVVKNSKTISEMWKKLSDEEKARYR
;
A
#
# COMPACT_ATOMS: atom_id res chain seq x y z
N MET A 1 -65.22 8.70 -6.76
CA MET A 1 -63.78 9.03 -6.67
C MET A 1 -63.31 8.88 -5.23
N LEU A 2 -62.79 7.71 -4.86
CA LEU A 2 -62.13 7.44 -3.58
C LEU A 2 -60.93 6.52 -3.88
N THR A 3 -59.73 7.02 -3.64
CA THR A 3 -58.47 6.37 -4.00
C THR A 3 -58.10 5.30 -2.97
N SER A 4 -58.34 4.04 -3.34
CA SER A 4 -57.86 2.83 -2.67
C SER A 4 -56.32 2.76 -2.76
N LYS A 5 -55.65 2.81 -1.60
CA LYS A 5 -54.21 2.53 -1.50
C LYS A 5 -54.00 1.05 -1.16
N PHE A 6 -53.75 0.27 -2.21
CA PHE A 6 -53.22 -1.09 -2.12
C PHE A 6 -51.77 -1.04 -1.60
N THR A 7 -51.51 -1.57 -0.40
CA THR A 7 -50.15 -1.93 0.02
C THR A 7 -49.97 -3.42 -0.18
N GLY A 8 -49.23 -3.76 -1.24
CA GLY A 8 -48.90 -5.12 -1.65
C GLY A 8 -48.10 -5.88 -0.58
N PHE A 9 -48.60 -7.07 -0.27
CA PHE A 9 -47.96 -8.08 0.55
C PHE A 9 -46.98 -8.87 -0.34
N ILE A 10 -45.68 -8.82 -0.04
CA ILE A 10 -44.67 -9.63 -0.74
C ILE A 10 -44.39 -10.88 0.10
N PRO A 11 -44.76 -12.09 -0.35
CA PRO A 11 -44.35 -13.32 0.31
C PRO A 11 -42.88 -13.64 -0.05
N ASN A 12 -42.03 -13.74 0.98
CA ASN A 12 -40.67 -14.26 0.83
C ASN A 12 -40.71 -15.79 0.71
N ASN A 13 -40.88 -16.27 -0.52
CA ASN A 13 -40.49 -17.62 -0.93
C ASN A 13 -39.03 -17.58 -1.40
N PHE A 14 -38.10 -18.09 -0.59
CA PHE A 14 -36.78 -18.50 -1.10
C PHE A 14 -36.66 -20.01 -1.00
N GLY A 15 -36.87 -20.63 -2.15
CA GLY A 15 -36.57 -22.02 -2.41
C GLY A 15 -35.07 -22.30 -2.40
N LEU A 16 -34.80 -23.54 -2.04
CA LEU A 16 -33.58 -24.33 -2.16
C LEU A 16 -32.71 -23.97 -3.37
N TYR A 17 -31.59 -23.29 -3.12
CA TYR A 17 -30.40 -23.38 -3.97
C TYR A 17 -29.42 -24.35 -3.30
N ARG A 18 -29.20 -25.51 -3.95
CA ARG A 18 -28.08 -26.42 -3.66
C ARG A 18 -26.78 -25.66 -3.91
N GLU A 19 -26.04 -25.34 -2.86
CA GLU A 19 -24.72 -24.72 -2.97
C GLU A 19 -23.67 -25.76 -3.35
N LEU A 20 -22.98 -25.47 -4.47
CA LEU A 20 -21.73 -26.09 -4.86
C LEU A 20 -20.62 -25.71 -3.85
N SER A 21 -19.78 -26.69 -3.52
CA SER A 21 -18.70 -26.60 -2.53
C SER A 21 -17.83 -25.32 -2.64
N PRO A 22 -17.52 -24.63 -1.51
CA PRO A 22 -16.70 -23.41 -1.46
C PRO A 22 -15.25 -23.55 -1.97
N LEU A 23 -14.76 -24.77 -2.18
CA LEU A 23 -13.39 -25.05 -2.62
C LEU A 23 -13.12 -24.70 -4.09
N ASN A 24 -14.16 -24.58 -4.94
CA ASN A 24 -13.99 -24.23 -6.35
C ASN A 24 -14.05 -22.71 -6.62
N LEU A 25 -14.53 -21.90 -5.67
CA LEU A 25 -14.69 -20.46 -5.85
C LEU A 25 -13.37 -19.68 -5.67
N THR A 26 -12.42 -20.20 -4.90
CA THR A 26 -11.12 -19.56 -4.67
C THR A 26 -10.15 -19.81 -5.82
N ARG A 27 -10.22 -20.97 -6.48
CA ARG A 27 -9.45 -21.24 -7.72
C ARG A 27 -9.95 -20.39 -8.89
N SER A 28 -11.27 -20.24 -9.07
CA SER A 28 -11.81 -19.44 -10.17
C SER A 28 -11.54 -17.95 -10.00
N LYS A 29 -11.62 -17.40 -8.77
CA LYS A 29 -11.30 -15.99 -8.49
C LYS A 29 -9.83 -15.64 -8.74
N ASN A 30 -8.91 -16.57 -8.48
CA ASN A 30 -7.48 -16.36 -8.75
C ASN A 30 -7.17 -16.43 -10.25
N LEU A 31 -7.86 -17.30 -10.98
CA LEU A 31 -7.78 -17.34 -12.45
C LEU A 31 -8.34 -16.06 -13.07
N TYR A 32 -9.49 -15.59 -12.60
CA TYR A 32 -10.15 -14.36 -13.08
C TYR A 32 -9.32 -13.10 -12.79
N PHE A 33 -8.63 -13.07 -11.65
CA PHE A 33 -7.75 -11.95 -11.31
C PHE A 33 -6.47 -11.94 -12.15
N LYS A 34 -5.91 -13.12 -12.46
CA LYS A 34 -4.76 -13.24 -13.38
C LYS A 34 -5.13 -12.87 -14.81
N THR A 35 -6.28 -13.32 -15.32
CA THR A 35 -6.73 -12.94 -16.68
C THR A 35 -7.06 -11.45 -16.76
N TYR A 36 -7.65 -10.87 -15.71
CA TYR A 36 -7.89 -9.42 -15.63
C TYR A 36 -6.60 -8.59 -15.58
N LEU A 37 -5.59 -9.01 -14.80
CA LEU A 37 -4.30 -8.33 -14.77
C LEU A 37 -3.57 -8.46 -16.12
N HIS A 38 -3.62 -9.63 -16.75
CA HIS A 38 -3.03 -9.85 -18.07
C HIS A 38 -3.72 -8.99 -19.14
N SER A 39 -5.06 -8.91 -19.13
CA SER A 39 -5.80 -8.05 -20.06
C SER A 39 -5.51 -6.55 -19.86
N GLN A 40 -5.31 -6.11 -18.61
CA GLN A 40 -4.90 -4.72 -18.31
C GLN A 40 -3.46 -4.42 -18.76
N LEU A 41 -2.57 -5.42 -18.69
CA LEU A 41 -1.19 -5.30 -19.15
C LEU A 41 -1.09 -5.30 -20.69
N VAL A 42 -1.88 -6.13 -21.36
CA VAL A 42 -2.02 -6.12 -22.84
C VAL A 42 -2.67 -4.81 -23.31
N TYR A 43 -3.68 -4.32 -22.59
CA TYR A 43 -4.32 -3.04 -22.94
C TYR A 43 -3.36 -1.85 -22.75
N SER A 44 -2.56 -1.83 -21.69
CA SER A 44 -1.61 -0.73 -21.45
C SER A 44 -0.43 -0.76 -22.43
N THR A 45 0.07 -1.94 -22.79
CA THR A 45 1.13 -2.11 -23.81
C THR A 45 0.62 -1.74 -25.21
N ASN A 46 -0.58 -2.17 -25.59
CA ASN A 46 -1.21 -1.75 -26.86
C ASN A 46 -1.52 -0.26 -26.88
N LYS A 47 -1.91 0.33 -25.74
CA LYS A 47 -2.13 1.77 -25.65
C LYS A 47 -0.82 2.55 -25.85
N LEU A 48 0.27 2.10 -25.23
CA LEU A 48 1.61 2.67 -25.44
C LEU A 48 2.09 2.55 -26.90
N TYR A 49 1.82 1.40 -27.53
CA TYR A 49 2.12 1.16 -28.95
C TYR A 49 1.23 1.98 -29.90
N SER A 50 -0.02 2.25 -29.51
CA SER A 50 -0.95 3.11 -30.28
C SER A 50 -0.60 4.59 -30.14
N THR A 51 -0.07 5.03 -28.99
CA THR A 51 0.42 6.41 -28.81
C THR A 51 1.75 6.66 -29.52
N SER A 52 2.60 5.64 -29.69
CA SER A 52 3.81 5.79 -30.52
C SER A 52 3.47 5.87 -32.01
N LYS A 53 2.46 5.12 -32.50
CA LYS A 53 1.95 5.26 -33.87
C LYS A 53 1.11 6.53 -34.10
N GLY A 54 0.38 7.00 -33.08
CA GLY A 54 -0.46 8.20 -33.16
C GLY A 54 0.29 9.53 -33.14
N THR A 55 1.58 9.52 -32.81
CA THR A 55 2.46 10.70 -32.92
C THR A 55 3.14 10.79 -34.29
N ILE A 56 2.96 9.77 -35.15
CA ILE A 56 3.46 9.72 -36.53
C ILE A 56 2.34 10.01 -37.56
N SER A 57 1.05 9.98 -37.17
CA SER A 57 -0.07 10.14 -38.13
C SER A 57 -0.84 11.48 -38.06
N LYS A 58 -0.26 12.55 -37.51
CA LYS A 58 -0.83 13.91 -37.61
C LYS A 58 -0.04 14.81 -38.56
N THR A 59 0.27 14.30 -39.74
CA THR A 59 0.53 15.13 -40.91
C THR A 59 0.26 14.33 -42.18
N GLN A 60 -1.01 14.06 -42.49
CA GLN A 60 -1.49 13.82 -43.85
C GLN A 60 -2.99 13.52 -43.83
N ASN A 61 -3.78 14.55 -44.12
CA ASN A 61 -5.00 14.39 -44.87
C ASN A 61 -5.32 15.73 -45.53
N GLN A 62 -4.80 15.92 -46.73
CA GLN A 62 -5.53 16.55 -47.83
C GLN A 62 -4.88 16.22 -49.17
N LYS A 63 -5.74 15.72 -50.06
CA LYS A 63 -5.69 15.73 -51.52
C LYS A 63 -4.76 14.75 -52.23
N ALA A 64 -5.42 13.70 -52.74
CA ALA A 64 -5.12 13.13 -54.03
C ALA A 64 -5.10 14.22 -55.12
N ASN A 65 -4.01 14.28 -55.88
CA ASN A 65 -4.03 14.27 -57.33
C ASN A 65 -2.64 13.84 -57.81
N ALA A 66 -2.66 12.92 -58.77
CA ALA A 66 -1.50 12.24 -59.30
C ALA A 66 -0.55 13.21 -60.00
N GLU A 67 0.72 13.19 -59.60
CA GLU A 67 1.86 13.48 -60.45
C GLU A 67 3.12 12.97 -59.75
N THR A 68 3.88 12.15 -60.46
CA THR A 68 5.18 11.60 -60.07
C THR A 68 6.12 12.69 -59.54
N LYS A 69 6.25 12.77 -58.21
CA LYS A 69 7.29 13.55 -57.53
C LYS A 69 8.11 12.62 -56.68
N SER A 70 9.43 12.63 -56.92
CA SER A 70 10.41 11.92 -56.11
C SER A 70 10.29 12.35 -54.65
N GLU A 71 9.77 11.47 -53.80
CA GLU A 71 9.73 11.67 -52.35
C GLU A 71 11.16 11.74 -51.81
N THR A 72 11.65 12.96 -51.61
CA THR A 72 12.79 13.21 -50.72
C THR A 72 12.33 12.96 -49.29
N VAL A 73 12.56 11.75 -48.79
CA VAL A 73 12.36 11.42 -47.38
C VAL A 73 13.26 12.35 -46.54
N PRO A 74 12.70 13.19 -45.65
CA PRO A 74 13.52 14.04 -44.80
C PRO A 74 14.40 13.16 -43.90
N LEU A 75 15.72 13.29 -44.06
CA LEU A 75 16.70 12.59 -43.24
C LEU A 75 16.45 12.90 -41.76
N SER A 76 16.45 11.86 -40.91
CA SER A 76 16.24 12.05 -39.48
C SER A 76 17.37 12.92 -38.88
N PRO A 77 17.10 13.69 -37.81
CA PRO A 77 18.13 14.47 -37.12
C PRO A 77 19.35 13.65 -36.68
N GLU A 78 19.16 12.37 -36.33
CA GLU A 78 20.26 11.42 -36.09
C GLU A 78 21.12 11.20 -37.35
N THR A 79 20.48 11.00 -38.51
CA THR A 79 21.17 10.70 -39.78
C THR A 79 21.97 11.91 -40.27
N ILE A 80 21.40 13.11 -40.14
CA ILE A 80 22.10 14.36 -40.47
C ILE A 80 23.31 14.56 -39.55
N ASN A 81 23.16 14.28 -38.24
CA ASN A 81 24.28 14.36 -37.29
C ASN A 81 25.38 13.34 -37.60
N GLN A 82 25.04 12.11 -38.00
CA GLN A 82 26.03 11.09 -38.38
C GLN A 82 26.79 11.47 -39.65
N LEU A 83 26.10 11.97 -40.69
CA LEU A 83 26.74 12.44 -41.92
C LEU A 83 27.70 13.61 -41.65
N TYR A 84 27.31 14.54 -40.76
CA TYR A 84 28.15 15.65 -40.35
C TYR A 84 29.40 15.19 -39.57
N LEU A 85 29.25 14.20 -38.67
CA LEU A 85 30.39 13.59 -37.96
C LEU A 85 31.36 12.89 -38.91
N ASN A 86 30.85 12.14 -39.90
CA ASN A 86 31.68 11.47 -40.90
C ASN A 86 32.43 12.46 -41.79
N TYR A 87 31.77 13.52 -42.26
CA TYR A 87 32.40 14.56 -43.07
C TYR A 87 33.46 15.34 -42.27
N SER A 88 33.21 15.61 -40.99
CA SER A 88 34.18 16.25 -40.09
C SER A 88 35.42 15.37 -39.84
N SER A 89 35.23 14.04 -39.68
CA SER A 89 36.34 13.08 -39.54
C SER A 89 37.26 13.09 -40.77
N LEU A 90 36.67 13.01 -41.97
CA LEU A 90 37.43 13.01 -43.24
C LEU A 90 38.29 14.28 -43.44
N ASN A 91 37.79 15.45 -43.01
CA ASN A 91 38.55 16.69 -43.12
C ASN A 91 39.68 16.80 -42.08
N ASN A 92 39.50 16.21 -40.88
CA ASN A 92 40.56 16.15 -39.89
C ASN A 92 41.70 15.22 -40.34
N ASP A 93 41.37 14.09 -41.00
CA ASP A 93 42.37 13.18 -41.55
C ASP A 93 43.22 13.86 -42.64
N LYS A 94 42.60 14.68 -43.51
CA LYS A 94 43.33 15.47 -44.51
C LYS A 94 44.30 16.48 -43.89
N LYS A 95 43.86 17.22 -42.85
CA LYS A 95 44.75 18.16 -42.13
C LYS A 95 45.91 17.43 -41.44
N ARG A 96 45.63 16.28 -40.81
CA ARG A 96 46.66 15.47 -40.13
C ARG A 96 47.71 14.92 -41.10
N VAL A 97 47.26 14.45 -42.27
CA VAL A 97 48.16 14.02 -43.37
C VAL A 97 49.01 15.19 -43.87
N SER A 98 48.45 16.41 -43.97
CA SER A 98 49.20 17.63 -44.31
C SER A 98 50.30 17.96 -43.29
N ILE A 99 49.98 17.96 -41.99
CA ILE A 99 50.96 18.20 -40.91
C ILE A 99 52.10 17.19 -40.96
N ILE A 100 51.78 15.89 -41.10
CA ILE A 100 52.79 14.82 -41.20
C ILE A 100 53.69 15.02 -42.44
N GLY A 101 53.10 15.49 -43.55
CA GLY A 101 53.85 15.85 -44.76
C GLY A 101 54.82 17.02 -44.52
N SER A 102 54.34 18.08 -43.89
CA SER A 102 55.14 19.26 -43.54
C SER A 102 56.29 18.94 -42.56
N GLU A 103 56.05 18.09 -41.56
CA GLU A 103 57.10 17.61 -40.63
C GLU A 103 58.19 16.81 -41.34
N LYS A 104 57.81 15.94 -42.28
CA LYS A 104 58.76 15.20 -43.11
C LYS A 104 59.58 16.14 -44.01
N ASN A 105 58.95 17.16 -44.58
CA ASN A 105 59.63 18.17 -45.38
C ASN A 105 60.63 19.00 -44.55
N ILE A 106 60.27 19.39 -43.33
CA ILE A 106 61.20 20.07 -42.40
C ILE A 106 62.43 19.19 -42.13
N LYS A 107 62.23 17.90 -41.83
CA LYS A 107 63.34 16.96 -41.60
C LYS A 107 64.24 16.80 -42.84
N ARG A 108 63.64 16.80 -44.03
CA ARG A 108 64.37 16.74 -45.30
C ARG A 108 65.18 18.02 -45.56
N LEU A 109 64.59 19.19 -45.34
CA LEU A 109 65.29 20.48 -45.44
C LEU A 109 66.48 20.54 -44.46
N ASP A 110 66.30 20.06 -43.23
CA ASP A 110 67.38 19.97 -42.23
C ASP A 110 68.55 19.08 -42.67
N SER A 111 68.25 17.97 -43.36
CA SER A 111 69.30 17.11 -43.91
C SER A 111 70.04 17.77 -45.08
N ILE A 112 69.35 18.55 -45.92
CA ILE A 112 69.95 19.27 -47.06
C ILE A 112 70.89 20.36 -46.54
N VAL A 113 70.42 21.20 -45.61
CA VAL A 113 71.21 22.29 -45.02
C VAL A 113 72.47 21.76 -44.30
N LYS A 114 72.38 20.60 -43.63
CA LYS A 114 73.53 19.97 -42.96
C LYS A 114 74.57 19.40 -43.92
N ASN A 115 74.16 18.92 -45.09
CA ASN A 115 75.04 18.23 -46.04
C ASN A 115 75.65 19.17 -47.10
N SER A 116 75.12 20.37 -47.26
CA SER A 116 75.61 21.35 -48.23
C SER A 116 76.76 22.20 -47.67
N ARG A 117 78.00 21.73 -47.83
CA ARG A 117 79.19 22.60 -47.74
C ARG A 117 79.42 23.24 -49.10
N GLY A 118 79.08 24.53 -49.25
CA GLY A 118 79.30 25.29 -50.49
C GLY A 118 78.04 25.73 -51.26
N LEU A 119 76.83 25.57 -50.71
CA LEU A 119 75.67 26.31 -51.22
C LEU A 119 75.84 27.78 -50.83
N GLY A 120 75.66 28.69 -51.80
CA GLY A 120 75.74 30.14 -51.54
C GLY A 120 74.77 30.57 -50.44
N ASP A 121 75.18 31.58 -49.66
CA ASP A 121 74.48 32.05 -48.47
C ASP A 121 72.98 32.32 -48.71
N GLU A 122 72.61 32.78 -49.90
CA GLU A 122 71.22 33.01 -50.33
C GLU A 122 70.34 31.75 -50.24
N ILE A 123 70.86 30.59 -50.60
CA ILE A 123 70.11 29.32 -50.57
C ILE A 123 69.93 28.85 -49.12
N GLN A 124 70.93 29.04 -48.26
CA GLN A 124 70.79 28.75 -46.83
C GLN A 124 69.74 29.65 -46.16
N VAL A 125 69.72 30.94 -46.50
CA VAL A 125 68.71 31.89 -46.00
C VAL A 125 67.32 31.46 -46.46
N PHE A 126 67.12 31.15 -47.74
CA PHE A 126 65.82 30.71 -48.26
C PHE A 126 65.30 29.44 -47.56
N LEU A 127 66.16 28.42 -47.39
CA LEU A 127 65.78 27.16 -46.72
C LEU A 127 65.44 27.38 -45.24
N SER A 128 66.16 28.30 -44.57
CA SER A 128 65.89 28.68 -43.18
C SER A 128 64.56 29.41 -43.02
N THR A 129 64.25 30.35 -43.91
CA THR A 129 62.97 31.06 -43.95
C THR A 129 61.81 30.09 -44.19
N LYS A 130 61.92 29.19 -45.19
CA LYS A 130 60.90 28.16 -45.46
C LYS A 130 60.68 27.21 -44.29
N LYS A 131 61.75 26.88 -43.55
CA LYS A 131 61.66 26.06 -42.34
C LYS A 131 60.87 26.76 -41.23
N GLU A 132 61.12 28.05 -40.99
CA GLU A 132 60.38 28.81 -39.98
C GLU A 132 58.91 29.04 -40.39
N GLU A 133 58.63 29.27 -41.67
CA GLU A 133 57.26 29.31 -42.20
C GLU A 133 56.50 28.02 -41.89
N LEU A 134 57.06 26.85 -42.24
CA LEU A 134 56.41 25.55 -41.98
C LEU A 134 56.24 25.28 -40.47
N LYS A 135 57.20 25.68 -39.64
CA LYS A 135 57.06 25.57 -38.17
C LYS A 135 55.93 26.45 -37.65
N SER A 136 55.79 27.66 -38.17
CA SER A 136 54.70 28.58 -37.78
C SER A 136 53.33 28.03 -38.17
N GLU A 137 53.24 27.36 -39.33
CA GLU A 137 52.01 26.74 -39.85
C GLU A 137 51.59 25.51 -39.03
N ILE A 138 52.56 24.67 -38.62
CA ILE A 138 52.30 23.55 -37.70
C ILE A 138 51.82 24.07 -36.33
N LYS A 139 52.44 25.14 -35.81
CA LYS A 139 52.02 25.76 -34.54
C LYS A 139 50.60 26.32 -34.62
N SER A 140 50.23 27.03 -35.67
CA SER A 140 48.86 27.56 -35.81
C SER A 140 47.83 26.44 -35.95
N CYS A 141 48.16 25.37 -36.68
CA CYS A 141 47.27 24.22 -36.85
C CYS A 141 47.07 23.42 -35.55
N THR A 142 48.14 23.24 -34.75
CA THR A 142 48.05 22.56 -33.44
C THR A 142 47.23 23.34 -32.43
N ILE A 143 47.33 24.68 -32.42
CA ILE A 143 46.48 25.56 -31.59
C ILE A 143 45.00 25.40 -31.99
N GLU A 144 44.69 25.41 -33.29
CA GLU A 144 43.32 25.25 -33.81
C GLU A 144 42.72 23.88 -33.41
N GLU A 145 43.50 22.80 -33.48
CA GLU A 145 43.07 21.47 -33.05
C GLU A 145 42.83 21.39 -31.54
N GLU A 146 43.70 22.01 -30.73
CA GLU A 146 43.56 22.03 -29.28
C GLU A 146 42.30 22.79 -28.86
N GLU A 147 42.03 23.95 -29.48
CA GLU A 147 40.79 24.69 -29.28
C GLU A 147 39.56 23.87 -29.65
N LYS A 148 39.58 23.16 -30.78
CA LYS A 148 38.47 22.27 -31.17
C LYS A 148 38.24 21.17 -30.15
N ARG A 149 39.31 20.54 -29.65
CA ARG A 149 39.21 19.52 -28.58
C ARG A 149 38.61 20.11 -27.31
N LYS A 150 39.03 21.32 -26.90
CA LYS A 150 38.46 22.04 -25.75
C LYS A 150 36.96 22.32 -25.96
N ARG A 151 36.55 22.76 -27.15
CA ARG A 151 35.13 22.99 -27.48
C ARG A 151 34.31 21.70 -27.44
N ILE A 152 34.82 20.61 -28.02
CA ILE A 152 34.15 19.29 -27.99
C ILE A 152 34.00 18.80 -26.54
N ALA A 153 35.07 18.86 -25.73
CA ALA A 153 35.03 18.47 -24.33
C ALA A 153 34.02 19.31 -23.53
N LEU A 154 34.00 20.63 -23.75
CA LEU A 154 33.03 21.54 -23.11
C LEU A 154 31.59 21.18 -23.49
N THR A 155 31.30 20.97 -24.79
CA THR A 155 29.95 20.59 -25.24
C THR A 155 29.50 19.24 -24.68
N LYS A 156 30.41 18.27 -24.55
CA LYS A 156 30.13 16.97 -23.92
C LYS A 156 29.79 17.15 -22.44
N SER A 157 30.57 17.93 -21.70
CA SER A 157 30.29 18.22 -20.28
C SER A 157 28.96 18.95 -20.09
N ILE A 158 28.62 19.91 -20.96
CA ILE A 158 27.32 20.59 -20.93
C ILE A 158 26.18 19.60 -21.17
N LYS A 159 26.30 18.69 -22.14
CA LYS A 159 25.29 17.66 -22.40
C LYS A 159 25.09 16.73 -21.20
N GLU A 160 26.18 16.28 -20.56
CA GLU A 160 26.12 15.44 -19.37
C GLU A 160 25.42 16.16 -18.20
N LYS A 161 25.77 17.43 -17.94
CA LYS A 161 25.11 18.25 -16.92
C LYS A 161 23.62 18.47 -17.23
N MET A 162 23.25 18.66 -18.50
CA MET A 162 21.86 18.81 -18.92
C MET A 162 21.05 17.54 -18.68
N GLU A 163 21.61 16.35 -18.96
CA GLU A 163 20.95 15.08 -18.67
C GLU A 163 20.81 14.82 -17.17
N GLU A 164 21.83 15.16 -16.38
CA GLU A 164 21.74 15.08 -14.93
C GLU A 164 20.62 15.98 -14.37
N ILE A 165 20.51 17.22 -14.87
CA ILE A 165 19.43 18.14 -14.51
C ILE A 165 18.07 17.56 -14.88
N LYS A 166 17.92 16.95 -16.07
CA LYS A 166 16.66 16.30 -16.50
C LYS A 166 16.28 15.15 -15.57
N ILE A 167 17.22 14.26 -15.23
CA ILE A 167 16.98 13.14 -14.31
C ILE A 167 16.55 13.67 -12.94
N ASN A 168 17.21 14.72 -12.44
CA ASN A 168 16.86 15.36 -11.18
C ASN A 168 15.45 15.96 -11.20
N LEU A 169 15.05 16.62 -12.28
CA LEU A 169 13.69 17.15 -12.46
C LEU A 169 12.64 16.01 -12.43
N ILE A 170 12.86 14.93 -13.18
CA ILE A 170 11.96 13.77 -13.19
C ILE A 170 11.83 13.16 -11.78
N ASN A 171 12.94 13.00 -11.07
CA ASN A 171 12.96 12.50 -9.70
C ASN A 171 12.21 13.42 -8.72
N MET A 172 12.37 14.74 -8.85
CA MET A 172 11.61 15.70 -8.05
C MET A 172 10.10 15.62 -8.32
N GLU A 173 9.69 15.46 -9.58
CA GLU A 173 8.28 15.28 -9.93
C GLU A 173 7.69 13.99 -9.37
N MET A 174 8.40 12.87 -9.48
CA MET A 174 7.99 11.59 -8.90
C MET A 174 7.84 11.71 -7.38
N LYS A 175 8.80 12.33 -6.68
CA LYS A 175 8.71 12.60 -5.24
C LYS A 175 7.48 13.46 -4.89
N LYS A 176 7.21 14.52 -5.67
CA LYS A 176 6.01 15.37 -5.48
C LYS A 176 4.71 14.56 -5.67
N LYS A 177 4.63 13.69 -6.67
CA LYS A 177 3.45 12.81 -6.90
C LYS A 177 3.24 11.85 -5.73
N ILE A 178 4.29 11.17 -5.27
CA ILE A 178 4.25 10.26 -4.12
C ILE A 178 3.80 11.00 -2.85
N MET A 179 4.33 12.21 -2.60
CA MET A 179 3.91 13.03 -1.46
C MET A 179 2.44 13.44 -1.53
N LYS A 180 1.95 13.86 -2.70
CA LYS A 180 0.53 14.20 -2.90
C LYS A 180 -0.38 13.01 -2.63
N GLU A 181 -0.01 11.82 -3.08
CA GLU A 181 -0.78 10.59 -2.79
C GLU A 181 -0.77 10.23 -1.31
N LYS A 182 0.38 10.32 -0.63
CA LYS A 182 0.49 10.09 0.81
C LYS A 182 -0.42 11.05 1.59
N LYS A 183 -0.35 12.35 1.29
CA LYS A 183 -1.23 13.37 1.89
C LYS A 183 -2.71 13.07 1.65
N LYS A 184 -3.08 12.63 0.44
CA LYS A 184 -4.48 12.25 0.11
C LYS A 184 -4.93 11.01 0.92
N LYS A 185 -4.06 10.00 1.06
CA LYS A 185 -4.32 8.80 1.86
C LYS A 185 -4.47 9.15 3.35
N GLU A 186 -3.59 10.00 3.88
CA GLU A 186 -3.64 10.48 5.27
C GLU A 186 -4.90 11.30 5.55
N ALA A 187 -5.25 12.25 4.68
CA ALA A 187 -6.49 13.02 4.79
C ALA A 187 -7.74 12.11 4.78
N ASN A 188 -7.74 11.06 3.95
CA ASN A 188 -8.82 10.08 3.92
C ASN A 188 -8.89 9.26 5.22
N ILE A 189 -7.74 8.86 5.77
CA ILE A 189 -7.65 8.17 7.07
C ILE A 189 -8.16 9.08 8.19
N GLU A 190 -7.77 10.35 8.19
CA GLU A 190 -8.21 11.33 9.17
C GLU A 190 -9.72 11.58 9.10
N LYS A 191 -10.27 11.74 7.88
CA LYS A 191 -11.72 11.81 7.68
C LYS A 191 -12.42 10.58 8.28
N LYS A 192 -11.89 9.36 8.05
CA LYS A 192 -12.45 8.12 8.65
C LYS A 192 -12.35 8.12 10.17
N LEU A 193 -11.28 8.66 10.75
CA LEU A 193 -11.08 8.77 12.20
C LEU A 193 -11.99 9.80 12.87
N ASN A 194 -12.45 10.81 12.14
CA ASN A 194 -13.31 11.85 12.68
C ASN A 194 -14.81 11.56 12.42
N ARG A 195 -15.15 10.45 11.77
CA ARG A 195 -16.55 10.01 11.59
C ARG A 195 -17.17 9.57 12.92
N LYS A 196 -18.41 10.01 13.16
CA LYS A 196 -19.25 9.57 14.29
C LYS A 196 -19.61 8.09 14.19
N ASN A 197 -19.91 7.62 12.98
CA ASN A 197 -20.31 6.23 12.71
C ASN A 197 -19.15 5.25 12.89
N ARG A 198 -19.47 4.02 13.33
CA ARG A 198 -18.49 2.93 13.46
C ARG A 198 -18.01 2.48 12.09
N LEU A 199 -16.70 2.21 11.96
CA LEU A 199 -16.15 1.68 10.71
C LEU A 199 -16.49 0.19 10.53
N ILE A 200 -16.57 -0.54 11.64
CA ILE A 200 -16.92 -1.97 11.69
C ILE A 200 -17.81 -2.27 12.90
N ILE A 201 -18.66 -3.26 12.74
CA ILE A 201 -19.56 -3.75 13.79
C ILE A 201 -19.30 -5.26 13.93
N PRO A 202 -18.48 -5.68 14.91
CA PRO A 202 -18.25 -7.10 15.13
C PRO A 202 -19.54 -7.76 15.65
N PRO A 203 -19.80 -9.02 15.28
CA PRO A 203 -20.88 -9.80 15.87
C PRO A 203 -20.66 -9.95 17.38
N SER A 204 -21.75 -9.84 18.14
CA SER A 204 -21.68 -9.92 19.60
C SER A 204 -21.55 -11.38 20.07
N THR A 205 -20.53 -11.64 20.88
CA THR A 205 -20.28 -12.94 21.53
C THR A 205 -20.94 -13.09 22.89
N ARG A 206 -21.74 -12.10 23.32
CA ARG A 206 -22.51 -12.19 24.56
C ARG A 206 -23.56 -13.29 24.40
N LYS A 207 -23.59 -14.24 25.34
CA LYS A 207 -24.62 -15.27 25.41
C LYS A 207 -25.99 -14.61 25.61
N LEU A 208 -26.95 -15.01 24.78
CA LEU A 208 -28.36 -14.70 24.96
C LEU A 208 -28.88 -15.50 26.15
N SER A 209 -29.61 -14.81 27.03
CA SER A 209 -30.25 -15.44 28.18
C SER A 209 -31.47 -16.24 27.72
N VAL A 210 -31.77 -17.34 28.40
CA VAL A 210 -32.98 -18.13 28.18
C VAL A 210 -34.23 -17.24 28.31
N PHE A 211 -34.26 -16.40 29.35
CA PHE A 211 -35.34 -15.44 29.57
C PHE A 211 -35.51 -14.48 28.39
N SER A 212 -34.44 -14.10 27.68
CA SER A 212 -34.56 -13.17 26.55
C SER A 212 -35.36 -13.73 25.37
N PHE A 213 -35.35 -15.06 25.17
CA PHE A 213 -36.18 -15.71 24.16
C PHE A 213 -37.65 -15.72 24.58
N PHE A 214 -37.92 -16.11 25.83
CA PHE A 214 -39.26 -16.06 26.39
C PHE A 214 -39.82 -14.64 26.35
N SER A 215 -39.08 -13.64 26.84
CA SER A 215 -39.53 -12.25 26.85
C SER A 215 -39.86 -11.79 25.43
N LYS A 216 -39.04 -12.12 24.43
CA LYS A 216 -39.31 -11.75 23.03
C LYS A 216 -40.63 -12.35 22.53
N GLU A 217 -40.89 -13.62 22.80
CA GLU A 217 -42.15 -14.29 22.42
C GLU A 217 -43.34 -13.68 23.18
N PHE A 218 -43.19 -13.45 24.49
CA PHE A 218 -44.20 -12.81 25.33
C PHE A 218 -44.55 -11.39 24.83
N PHE A 219 -43.55 -10.54 24.55
CA PHE A 219 -43.77 -9.20 24.01
C PHE A 219 -44.39 -9.20 22.61
N ASN A 220 -44.14 -10.24 21.81
CA ASN A 220 -44.78 -10.38 20.50
C ASN A 220 -46.25 -10.83 20.61
N SER A 221 -46.61 -11.51 21.69
CA SER A 221 -48.00 -11.93 21.95
C SER A 221 -48.89 -10.82 22.52
N ILE A 222 -48.30 -9.75 23.04
CA ILE A 222 -49.04 -8.60 23.55
C ILE A 222 -49.34 -7.65 22.39
N GLU A 223 -50.61 -7.30 22.23
CA GLU A 223 -51.01 -6.25 21.30
C GLU A 223 -50.26 -4.96 21.60
N LYS A 224 -49.57 -4.42 20.60
CA LYS A 224 -48.78 -3.21 20.77
C LYS A 224 -49.76 -2.04 20.96
N PRO A 225 -49.72 -1.32 22.09
CA PRO A 225 -50.55 -0.14 22.24
C PRO A 225 -50.19 0.88 21.16
N GLN A 226 -51.19 1.54 20.57
CA GLN A 226 -50.98 2.55 19.52
C GLN A 226 -50.06 3.70 19.98
N LYS A 227 -49.99 3.95 21.29
CA LYS A 227 -49.07 4.91 21.90
C LYS A 227 -48.29 4.23 23.04
N PRO A 228 -46.95 4.22 23.00
CA PRO A 228 -46.14 3.65 24.06
C PRO A 228 -46.23 4.53 25.32
N ASP A 229 -46.82 3.99 26.38
CA ASP A 229 -46.79 4.58 27.72
C ASP A 229 -45.66 3.89 28.52
N GLU A 230 -44.71 4.68 29.02
CA GLU A 230 -43.54 4.18 29.76
C GLU A 230 -43.92 3.39 31.02
N LYS A 231 -45.00 3.80 31.71
CA LYS A 231 -45.48 3.09 32.91
C LYS A 231 -45.96 1.69 32.56
N LYS A 232 -46.70 1.56 31.44
CA LYS A 232 -47.18 0.27 30.92
C LYS A 232 -46.04 -0.67 30.57
N ASN A 233 -44.94 -0.16 29.98
CA ASN A 233 -43.79 -1.01 29.65
C ASN A 233 -43.20 -1.67 30.90
N THR A 234 -43.05 -0.91 31.98
CA THR A 234 -42.49 -1.43 33.25
C THR A 234 -43.37 -2.54 33.83
N GLU A 235 -44.69 -2.37 33.78
CA GLU A 235 -45.64 -3.40 34.20
C GLU A 235 -45.56 -4.64 33.32
N ILE A 236 -45.46 -4.48 31.99
CA ILE A 236 -45.30 -5.63 31.08
C ILE A 236 -44.01 -6.40 31.40
N PHE A 237 -42.90 -5.72 31.70
CA PHE A 237 -41.66 -6.39 32.12
C PHE A 237 -41.82 -7.14 33.45
N LYS A 238 -42.51 -6.55 34.44
CA LYS A 238 -42.82 -7.24 35.71
C LYS A 238 -43.68 -8.48 35.45
N ASN A 239 -44.70 -8.37 34.61
CA ASN A 239 -45.58 -9.48 34.24
C ASN A 239 -44.82 -10.59 33.52
N ALA A 240 -43.90 -10.24 32.60
CA ALA A 240 -43.04 -11.20 31.94
C ALA A 240 -42.14 -11.94 32.94
N ALA A 241 -41.55 -11.23 33.91
CA ALA A 241 -40.69 -11.83 34.93
C ALA A 241 -41.49 -12.80 35.83
N SER A 242 -42.65 -12.38 36.33
CA SER A 242 -43.54 -13.23 37.14
C SER A 242 -43.97 -14.48 36.36
N ARG A 243 -44.41 -14.31 35.10
CA ARG A 243 -44.81 -15.43 34.25
C ARG A 243 -43.66 -16.39 34.00
N TRP A 244 -42.44 -15.88 33.78
CA TRP A 244 -41.25 -16.72 33.62
C TRP A 244 -40.94 -17.57 34.85
N VAL A 245 -41.13 -17.03 36.06
CA VAL A 245 -40.95 -17.79 37.31
C VAL A 245 -41.97 -18.92 37.37
N SER A 246 -43.23 -18.65 37.03
CA SER A 246 -44.35 -19.61 37.04
C SER A 246 -44.40 -20.59 35.86
N LEU A 247 -43.56 -20.46 34.83
CA LEU A 247 -43.54 -21.39 33.70
C LEU A 247 -43.18 -22.82 34.15
N ASP A 248 -43.85 -23.79 33.53
CA ASP A 248 -43.58 -25.21 33.71
C ASP A 248 -42.12 -25.56 33.32
N PRO A 249 -41.46 -26.50 34.01
CA PRO A 249 -40.11 -26.92 33.66
C PRO A 249 -39.96 -27.41 32.22
N LYS A 250 -40.98 -28.04 31.62
CA LYS A 250 -40.91 -28.50 30.21
C LYS A 250 -40.84 -27.32 29.24
N GLU A 251 -41.60 -26.26 29.50
CA GLU A 251 -41.56 -25.03 28.70
C GLU A 251 -40.23 -24.27 28.88
N LYS A 252 -39.72 -24.19 30.12
CA LYS A 252 -38.38 -23.64 30.38
C LYS A 252 -37.30 -24.41 29.62
N ALA A 253 -37.40 -25.74 29.54
CA ALA A 253 -36.49 -26.57 28.76
C ALA A 253 -36.55 -26.30 27.25
N ARG A 254 -37.76 -26.02 26.69
CA ARG A 254 -37.90 -25.57 25.29
C ARG A 254 -37.09 -24.29 25.05
N TYR A 255 -37.23 -23.27 25.91
CA TYR A 255 -36.48 -22.02 25.77
C TYR A 255 -34.97 -22.20 25.96
N GLN A 256 -34.55 -23.12 26.83
CA GLN A 256 -33.13 -23.47 27.00
C GLN A 256 -32.54 -24.02 25.70
N LYS A 257 -33.24 -24.93 25.03
CA LYS A 257 -32.83 -25.48 23.72
C LYS A 257 -32.71 -24.37 22.66
N LEU A 258 -33.72 -23.50 22.56
CA LEU A 258 -33.71 -22.36 21.64
C LEU A 258 -32.52 -21.43 21.89
N ALA A 259 -32.27 -21.08 23.15
CA ALA A 259 -31.15 -20.23 23.54
C ALA A 259 -29.80 -20.89 23.28
N ALA A 260 -29.67 -22.19 23.51
CA ALA A 260 -28.45 -22.94 23.23
C ALA A 260 -28.11 -22.93 21.74
N ASN A 261 -29.08 -23.27 20.88
CA ASN A 261 -28.91 -23.31 19.42
C ASN A 261 -28.55 -21.93 18.87
N ALA A 262 -29.29 -20.89 19.25
CA ALA A 262 -29.01 -19.52 18.80
C ALA A 262 -27.66 -19.00 19.30
N ASN A 263 -27.23 -19.38 20.51
CA ASN A 263 -25.90 -19.04 21.00
C ASN A 263 -24.79 -19.76 20.22
N LEU A 264 -25.00 -21.02 19.85
CA LEU A 264 -24.08 -21.78 19.01
C LEU A 264 -23.90 -21.09 17.65
N GLU A 265 -24.99 -20.79 16.95
CA GLU A 265 -24.95 -20.10 15.66
C GLU A 265 -24.26 -18.73 15.75
N ARG A 266 -24.56 -17.95 16.80
CA ARG A 266 -23.92 -16.65 17.01
C ARG A 266 -22.42 -16.77 17.25
N ILE A 267 -22.00 -17.77 18.02
CA ILE A 267 -20.57 -18.01 18.26
C ILE A 267 -19.90 -18.44 16.96
N GLN A 268 -20.52 -19.29 16.15
CA GLN A 268 -20.00 -19.71 14.86
C GLN A 268 -19.83 -18.53 13.90
N LYS A 269 -20.89 -17.73 13.70
CA LYS A 269 -20.84 -16.50 12.92
C LYS A 269 -19.76 -15.53 13.43
N ALA A 270 -19.58 -15.45 14.75
CA ALA A 270 -18.53 -14.63 15.33
C ALA A 270 -17.13 -15.18 15.05
N LYS A 271 -16.92 -16.50 15.12
CA LYS A 271 -15.65 -17.14 14.77
C LYS A 271 -15.31 -16.90 13.29
N GLU A 272 -16.25 -17.13 12.39
CA GLU A 272 -16.09 -16.89 10.95
C GLU A 272 -15.77 -15.44 10.64
N TRP A 273 -16.49 -14.50 11.26
CA TRP A 273 -16.19 -13.08 11.12
C TRP A 273 -14.76 -12.75 11.58
N TRP A 274 -14.37 -13.26 12.75
CA TRP A 274 -13.02 -13.00 13.30
C TRP A 274 -11.89 -13.67 12.51
N ALA A 275 -12.16 -14.80 11.85
CA ALA A 275 -11.20 -15.46 10.97
C ALA A 275 -10.93 -14.64 9.69
N ASN A 276 -11.94 -13.92 9.20
CA ASN A 276 -11.87 -13.15 7.95
C ASN A 276 -11.74 -11.62 8.16
N ALA A 277 -11.66 -11.15 9.40
CA ALA A 277 -11.67 -9.73 9.69
C ALA A 277 -10.37 -9.03 9.29
N ASP A 278 -10.49 -7.88 8.61
CA ASP A 278 -9.35 -7.02 8.29
C ASP A 278 -8.75 -6.40 9.56
N LEU A 279 -7.52 -6.82 9.89
CA LEU A 279 -6.77 -6.35 11.05
C LEU A 279 -6.45 -4.86 10.98
N GLU A 280 -6.21 -4.30 9.79
CA GLU A 280 -5.92 -2.87 9.63
C GLU A 280 -7.17 -2.03 9.88
N LEU A 281 -8.33 -2.50 9.43
CA LEU A 281 -9.60 -1.85 9.72
C LEU A 281 -9.95 -1.88 11.21
N ILE A 282 -9.65 -3.00 11.91
CA ILE A 282 -9.80 -3.09 13.37
C ILE A 282 -8.84 -2.12 14.09
N LYS A 283 -7.58 -2.04 13.67
CA LYS A 283 -6.62 -1.07 14.21
C LYS A 283 -7.12 0.37 14.02
N LEU A 284 -7.65 0.68 12.84
CA LEU A 284 -8.20 2.00 12.52
C LEU A 284 -9.42 2.36 13.39
N GLU A 285 -10.38 1.44 13.56
CA GLU A 285 -11.53 1.64 14.45
C GLU A 285 -11.12 1.78 15.92
N ASN A 286 -10.10 1.04 16.37
CA ASN A 286 -9.56 1.20 17.72
C ASN A 286 -8.86 2.55 17.93
N LYS A 287 -8.15 3.07 16.90
CA LYS A 287 -7.58 4.43 16.90
C LYS A 287 -8.70 5.48 16.96
N ARG A 288 -9.79 5.29 16.20
CA ARG A 288 -11.00 6.12 16.26
C ARG A 288 -11.60 6.16 17.66
N ARG A 289 -11.83 4.99 18.28
CA ARG A 289 -12.34 4.89 19.67
C ARG A 289 -11.42 5.55 20.69
N LYS A 290 -10.10 5.50 20.50
CA LYS A 290 -9.15 6.22 21.36
C LYS A 290 -9.38 7.74 21.32
N LYS A 291 -9.54 8.33 20.12
CA LYS A 291 -9.88 9.75 19.97
C LYS A 291 -11.21 10.09 20.64
N LEU A 292 -12.27 9.34 20.34
CA LEU A 292 -13.59 9.54 20.96
C LEU A 292 -13.56 9.39 22.48
N ASN A 293 -12.70 8.53 23.03
CA ASN A 293 -12.57 8.36 24.47
C ASN A 293 -11.94 9.58 25.15
N ILE A 294 -11.13 10.37 24.44
CA ILE A 294 -10.62 11.66 24.95
C ILE A 294 -11.79 12.63 25.13
N GLU A 295 -12.62 12.79 24.10
CA GLU A 295 -13.82 13.64 24.16
C GLU A 295 -14.82 13.14 25.22
N ARG A 296 -15.09 11.83 25.27
CA ARG A 296 -15.99 11.24 26.27
C ARG A 296 -15.49 11.44 27.70
N LYS A 297 -14.17 11.36 27.91
CA LYS A 297 -13.56 11.61 29.22
C LYS A 297 -13.78 13.06 29.65
N ALA A 298 -13.60 14.02 28.75
CA ALA A 298 -13.88 15.44 29.01
C ALA A 298 -15.36 15.67 29.39
N LEU A 299 -16.28 14.90 28.81
CA LEU A 299 -17.72 14.94 29.12
C LEU A 299 -18.13 14.07 30.33
N GLY A 300 -17.20 13.48 31.08
CA GLY A 300 -17.52 12.57 32.21
C GLY A 300 -18.18 11.25 31.82
N LYS A 301 -18.19 10.88 30.52
CA LYS A 301 -18.82 9.65 30.02
C LYS A 301 -17.86 8.47 30.06
N ARG A 302 -18.39 7.27 30.37
CA ARG A 302 -17.60 6.02 30.36
C ARG A 302 -16.90 5.79 29.00
N PRO A 303 -15.62 5.39 28.98
CA PRO A 303 -14.90 5.13 27.73
C PRO A 303 -15.47 3.94 26.96
N LEU A 304 -15.42 4.01 25.63
CA LEU A 304 -15.73 2.91 24.72
C LEU A 304 -14.64 1.84 24.81
N ALA A 305 -15.04 0.58 24.95
CA ALA A 305 -14.11 -0.55 24.95
C ALA A 305 -13.42 -0.70 23.58
N LYS A 306 -12.15 -1.13 23.58
CA LYS A 306 -11.45 -1.52 22.34
C LYS A 306 -12.05 -2.80 21.79
N ILE A 307 -12.13 -2.92 20.47
CA ILE A 307 -12.48 -4.16 19.79
C ILE A 307 -11.30 -5.12 19.93
N LYS A 308 -11.55 -6.30 20.51
CA LYS A 308 -10.57 -7.36 20.73
C LYS A 308 -11.17 -8.68 20.29
N ASN A 309 -10.36 -9.56 19.69
CA ASN A 309 -10.79 -10.91 19.34
C ASN A 309 -11.09 -11.69 20.64
N PRO A 310 -12.34 -12.10 20.89
CA PRO A 310 -12.71 -12.84 22.09
C PRO A 310 -12.20 -14.29 22.08
N PHE A 311 -11.81 -14.82 20.92
CA PHE A 311 -11.31 -16.18 20.74
C PHE A 311 -9.77 -16.25 20.79
N LYS A 312 -9.07 -15.11 20.77
CA LYS A 312 -7.62 -15.09 20.93
C LYS A 312 -7.28 -15.33 22.41
N ILE A 313 -6.56 -16.42 22.67
CA ILE A 313 -6.01 -16.74 23.98
C ILE A 313 -5.14 -15.55 24.43
N LYS A 314 -5.50 -14.92 25.57
CA LYS A 314 -4.93 -13.62 25.97
C LYS A 314 -3.42 -13.67 26.19
N ASN A 315 -2.87 -14.83 26.55
CA ASN A 315 -1.44 -15.14 26.57
C ASN A 315 -1.29 -16.66 26.54
N PRO A 316 -0.84 -17.29 25.45
CA PRO A 316 -0.66 -18.75 25.43
C PRO A 316 0.26 -19.20 26.58
N SER A 317 1.31 -18.43 26.88
CA SER A 317 2.23 -18.65 28.01
C SER A 317 1.58 -18.62 29.40
N ARG A 318 0.46 -17.89 29.57
CA ARG A 318 -0.21 -17.70 30.86
C ARG A 318 -1.48 -18.52 31.02
N THR A 319 -2.01 -19.10 29.94
CA THR A 319 -3.34 -19.72 29.94
C THR A 319 -3.32 -21.24 29.75
N LEU A 320 -2.24 -21.84 29.21
CA LEU A 320 -2.20 -23.29 28.97
C LEU A 320 -1.29 -24.09 29.91
N THR A 321 -0.29 -23.49 30.57
CA THR A 321 0.71 -24.34 31.28
C THR A 321 1.37 -23.72 32.50
N PHE A 322 1.18 -22.43 32.80
CA PHE A 322 1.82 -21.80 33.95
C PHE A 322 0.82 -20.92 34.72
N SER A 323 -0.20 -21.57 35.30
CA SER A 323 -0.77 -21.01 36.52
C SER A 323 0.36 -21.05 37.54
N SER A 324 0.90 -19.90 37.93
CA SER A 324 1.92 -19.85 38.98
C SER A 324 1.45 -20.68 40.17
N SER A 325 2.34 -21.40 40.83
CA SER A 325 1.98 -22.22 42.00
C SER A 325 1.20 -21.44 43.04
N PHE A 326 1.53 -20.16 43.20
CA PHE A 326 0.79 -19.24 44.06
C PHE A 326 -0.66 -19.01 43.59
N THR A 327 -0.91 -18.95 42.28
CA THR A 327 -2.28 -18.84 41.72
C THR A 327 -3.09 -20.11 41.99
N ASN A 328 -2.49 -21.30 41.89
CA ASN A 328 -3.14 -22.56 42.24
C ASN A 328 -3.43 -22.63 43.74
N PHE A 329 -2.50 -22.18 44.57
CA PHE A 329 -2.71 -22.04 46.01
C PHE A 329 -3.85 -21.06 46.35
N ILE A 330 -3.90 -19.87 45.73
CA ILE A 330 -5.00 -18.94 45.91
C ILE A 330 -6.35 -19.62 45.61
N LYS A 331 -6.45 -20.35 44.49
CA LYS A 331 -7.68 -21.10 44.13
C LYS A 331 -8.03 -22.13 45.21
N TYR A 332 -7.04 -22.86 45.72
CA TYR A 332 -7.23 -23.82 46.80
C TYR A 332 -7.78 -23.15 48.07
N VAL A 333 -7.14 -22.09 48.55
CA VAL A 333 -7.53 -21.36 49.77
C VAL A 333 -8.98 -20.86 49.68
N TYR A 334 -9.38 -20.31 48.54
CA TYR A 334 -10.77 -19.90 48.30
C TYR A 334 -11.74 -21.07 48.18
N SER A 335 -11.35 -22.17 47.52
CA SER A 335 -12.21 -23.37 47.39
C SER A 335 -12.50 -24.01 48.75
N LYS A 336 -11.55 -23.94 49.68
CA LYS A 336 -11.68 -24.39 51.06
C LYS A 336 -12.31 -23.35 52.00
N LYS A 337 -12.66 -22.17 51.49
CA LYS A 337 -13.24 -21.04 52.25
C LYS A 337 -12.40 -20.65 53.48
N LEU A 338 -11.07 -20.80 53.41
CA LEU A 338 -10.15 -20.45 54.52
C LEU A 338 -10.05 -18.93 54.74
N VAL A 339 -10.48 -18.14 53.76
CA VAL A 339 -10.59 -16.68 53.85
C VAL A 339 -11.97 -16.23 53.38
N SER A 340 -12.54 -15.22 54.03
CA SER A 340 -13.83 -14.62 53.69
C SER A 340 -13.79 -13.11 53.93
N GLY A 341 -14.69 -12.36 53.30
CA GLY A 341 -14.79 -10.91 53.51
C GLY A 341 -13.92 -10.07 52.58
N ASN A 342 -13.23 -9.05 53.12
CA ASN A 342 -12.57 -8.02 52.32
C ASN A 342 -11.41 -8.59 51.47
N VAL A 343 -11.51 -8.42 50.15
CA VAL A 343 -10.55 -8.95 49.16
C VAL A 343 -9.12 -8.45 49.41
N VAL A 344 -8.95 -7.20 49.83
CA VAL A 344 -7.62 -6.62 50.07
C VAL A 344 -6.95 -7.27 51.28
N LYS A 345 -7.70 -7.43 52.38
CA LYS A 345 -7.20 -8.13 53.58
C LYS A 345 -6.88 -9.59 53.25
N ASN A 346 -7.78 -10.28 52.55
CA ASN A 346 -7.58 -11.67 52.13
C ASN A 346 -6.31 -11.84 51.29
N SER A 347 -6.01 -10.90 50.38
CA SER A 347 -4.79 -10.99 49.57
C SER A 347 -3.51 -10.95 50.41
N LYS A 348 -3.48 -10.15 51.49
CA LYS A 348 -2.35 -10.09 52.43
C LYS A 348 -2.23 -11.41 53.20
N THR A 349 -3.34 -11.88 53.77
CA THR A 349 -3.38 -13.15 54.52
C THR A 349 -2.95 -14.33 53.66
N ILE A 350 -3.43 -14.46 52.42
CA ILE A 350 -3.02 -15.53 51.52
C ILE A 350 -1.52 -15.43 51.19
N SER A 351 -0.99 -14.22 51.03
CA SER A 351 0.44 -14.02 50.77
C SER A 351 1.30 -14.43 51.96
N GLU A 352 0.86 -14.14 53.19
CA GLU A 352 1.52 -14.59 54.42
C GLU A 352 1.45 -16.11 54.58
N MET A 353 0.29 -16.72 54.34
CA MET A 353 0.15 -18.19 54.33
C MET A 353 1.11 -18.83 53.33
N TRP A 354 1.21 -18.30 52.11
CA TRP A 354 2.12 -18.80 51.09
C TRP A 354 3.60 -18.68 51.47
N LYS A 355 3.99 -17.57 52.13
CA LYS A 355 5.35 -17.38 52.64
C LYS A 355 5.72 -18.37 53.73
N LYS A 356 4.74 -18.80 54.54
CA LYS A 356 4.91 -19.78 55.62
C LYS A 356 5.01 -21.22 55.11
N LEU A 357 4.58 -21.52 53.88
CA LEU A 357 4.70 -22.86 53.30
C LEU A 357 6.16 -23.22 53.00
N SER A 358 6.53 -24.46 53.23
CA SER A 358 7.82 -25.02 52.79
C SER A 358 7.86 -25.16 51.26
N ASP A 359 9.05 -25.33 50.68
CA ASP A 359 9.18 -25.47 49.23
C ASP A 359 8.58 -26.79 48.70
N GLU A 360 8.55 -27.83 49.53
CA GLU A 360 7.86 -29.10 49.25
C GLU A 360 6.34 -28.90 49.18
N GLU A 361 5.77 -28.12 50.11
CA GLU A 361 4.35 -27.78 50.08
C GLU A 361 4.01 -26.92 48.87
N LYS A 362 4.88 -25.95 48.52
CA LYS A 362 4.72 -25.13 47.31
C LYS A 362 4.81 -25.97 46.03
N ALA A 363 5.59 -27.05 46.02
CA ALA A 363 5.72 -27.95 44.88
C ALA A 363 4.40 -28.65 44.53
N ARG A 364 3.53 -28.93 45.51
CA ARG A 364 2.18 -29.52 45.30
C ARG A 364 1.25 -28.64 44.46
N TYR A 365 1.58 -27.36 44.30
CA TYR A 365 0.79 -26.39 43.55
C TYR A 365 1.38 -26.01 42.19
N ARG A 366 2.58 -26.51 41.83
CA ARG A 366 3.12 -26.40 40.45
C ARG A 366 2.25 -27.21 39.50
#